data_AF-A0A960SUA5-F1
#
_entry.id   AF-A0A960SUA5-F1
#
_cell.length_a   1.000
_cell.length_b   1.000
_cell.length_c   1.000
_cell.angle_alpha   90.00
_cell.angle_beta   90.00
_cell.angle_gamma   90.00
#
_symmetry.space_group_name_H-M   'P 1'
#
loop_
_entity.id
_entity.type
_entity.pdbx_description
1 polymer ?
#
loop_
_entity_poly.entity_id
_entity_poly.type
_entity_poly.pdbx_seq_one_letter_code
_entity_poly.pdbx_strand_id
1 'polypeptide(L)'
;MKPIFFAYRNGGVRRVCPLVATVVSFTATLPAVAADANWLGNTDASMANGANWDSSPVSGDVWLFGAAGTAGGTLTNDLATSSAFQVGGISFGAAASAYTLSGGAFTLAGNIVSTSANAASIGAGITVSGARQVNLNGTSGVTLTGNLSGSGSLTQTAGGSGAKTLAFSGDNSGFTGTFTQTNDSNNRTAFNAATAGSANAAWDLNRNVNGGVALNFTNSTIHFGALSGGAFIRSNSNGTVNVSVGALGTDTTFGGAFQQANGSAQMSVIKVGAGNLTLTGGSTHTAGTIVNGGTLTLARGGGSGAVRGQITVNAGATVKTTVKDALGYTDGSQVSQVNLVGGTFDNAHADNQGYATQFNLTGGTVGSTGGGSINFFTGYGIASNAAVSTSIVSAPVTLRGGNSMNVAVADGAASVDLEMSGA
;
A
#
# COMPACT_ATOMS: atom_id res chain seq x y z
N MET A 1 -69.21 -56.45 8.97
CA MET A 1 -69.57 -57.38 10.06
C MET A 1 -69.60 -56.60 11.38
N LYS A 2 -70.49 -56.98 12.30
CA LYS A 2 -70.47 -56.64 13.75
C LYS A 2 -69.55 -57.63 14.49
N PRO A 3 -69.26 -57.56 15.82
CA PRO A 3 -69.51 -56.50 16.85
C PRO A 3 -68.27 -56.28 17.81
N ILE A 4 -68.53 -55.90 19.09
CA ILE A 4 -67.71 -56.04 20.34
C ILE A 4 -66.80 -54.83 20.70
N PHE A 5 -66.81 -54.21 21.91
CA PHE A 5 -67.71 -54.24 23.10
C PHE A 5 -67.48 -53.05 24.10
N PHE A 6 -68.43 -52.84 25.04
CA PHE A 6 -68.40 -52.52 26.51
C PHE A 6 -67.13 -51.87 27.19
N ALA A 7 -67.19 -51.08 28.28
CA ALA A 7 -68.31 -50.73 29.21
C ALA A 7 -68.18 -49.35 29.93
N TYR A 8 -69.34 -48.87 30.38
CA TYR A 8 -69.69 -47.91 31.45
C TYR A 8 -68.76 -47.80 32.69
N ARG A 9 -68.49 -46.57 33.20
CA ARG A 9 -69.14 -45.98 34.42
C ARG A 9 -68.69 -44.55 34.77
N ASN A 10 -69.57 -43.83 35.49
CA ASN A 10 -69.46 -42.42 35.91
C ASN A 10 -68.61 -42.20 37.18
N GLY A 11 -68.11 -40.95 37.31
CA GLY A 11 -68.18 -40.21 38.58
C GLY A 11 -66.84 -39.86 39.27
N GLY A 12 -66.44 -38.58 39.23
CA GLY A 12 -65.30 -38.07 40.01
C GLY A 12 -65.04 -36.58 39.81
N VAL A 13 -65.32 -35.77 40.84
CA VAL A 13 -65.21 -34.29 40.82
C VAL A 13 -63.75 -33.84 40.67
N ARG A 14 -63.45 -32.98 39.69
CA ARG A 14 -62.13 -32.34 39.55
C ARG A 14 -62.02 -31.11 40.46
N ARG A 15 -61.04 -31.12 41.38
CA ARG A 15 -60.59 -29.91 42.09
C ARG A 15 -59.68 -29.10 41.18
N VAL A 16 -59.94 -27.80 41.05
CA VAL A 16 -59.06 -26.86 40.34
C VAL A 16 -58.00 -26.34 41.31
N CYS A 17 -56.73 -26.38 40.91
CA CYS A 17 -55.61 -25.78 41.64
C CYS A 17 -55.04 -24.65 40.77
N PRO A 18 -54.93 -23.40 41.26
CA PRO A 18 -54.45 -22.30 40.45
C PRO A 18 -52.92 -22.36 40.28
N LEU A 19 -52.47 -22.50 39.04
CA LEU A 19 -51.06 -22.36 38.67
C LEU A 19 -50.69 -20.87 38.68
N VAL A 20 -49.94 -20.42 39.68
CA VAL A 20 -49.38 -19.06 39.69
C VAL A 20 -48.20 -19.01 38.74
N ALA A 21 -48.41 -18.40 37.56
CA ALA A 21 -47.35 -18.18 36.59
C ALA A 21 -46.55 -16.93 36.95
N THR A 22 -45.35 -17.11 37.50
CA THR A 22 -44.40 -16.01 37.72
C THR A 22 -43.85 -15.53 36.37
N VAL A 23 -44.26 -14.34 35.93
CA VAL A 23 -43.71 -13.70 34.74
C VAL A 23 -42.29 -13.20 35.07
N VAL A 24 -41.28 -13.94 34.65
CA VAL A 24 -39.88 -13.48 34.67
C VAL A 24 -39.67 -12.60 33.44
N SER A 25 -39.64 -11.29 33.65
CA SER A 25 -39.32 -10.30 32.62
C SER A 25 -37.86 -10.43 32.18
N PHE A 26 -37.58 -11.26 31.18
CA PHE A 26 -36.31 -11.18 30.46
C PHE A 26 -36.27 -9.88 29.65
N THR A 27 -35.68 -8.84 30.22
CA THR A 27 -35.20 -7.69 29.45
C THR A 27 -33.99 -8.13 28.65
N ALA A 28 -34.23 -8.82 27.53
CA ALA A 28 -33.23 -8.95 26.49
C ALA A 28 -32.92 -7.53 26.00
N THR A 29 -31.77 -6.99 26.39
CA THR A 29 -31.18 -5.85 25.68
C THR A 29 -30.94 -6.31 24.26
N LEU A 30 -31.85 -5.94 23.36
CA LEU A 30 -31.58 -5.93 21.93
C LEU A 30 -30.24 -5.19 21.75
N PRO A 31 -29.32 -5.68 20.91
CA PRO A 31 -28.11 -4.91 20.62
C PRO A 31 -28.56 -3.53 20.16
N ALA A 32 -28.08 -2.49 20.85
CA ALA A 32 -28.40 -1.13 20.49
C ALA A 32 -28.05 -0.94 19.01
N VAL A 33 -29.04 -0.54 18.22
CA VAL A 33 -28.79 -0.05 16.87
C VAL A 33 -27.84 1.13 17.06
N ALA A 34 -26.73 1.14 16.32
CA ALA A 34 -25.73 2.22 16.39
C ALA A 34 -26.45 3.58 16.33
N ALA A 35 -26.33 4.36 17.40
CA ALA A 35 -26.96 5.67 17.46
C ALA A 35 -26.03 6.69 16.80
N ASP A 36 -26.63 7.75 16.25
CA ASP A 36 -25.91 8.92 15.81
C ASP A 36 -25.74 9.85 17.02
N ALA A 37 -24.50 10.19 17.38
CA ALA A 37 -24.19 11.17 18.41
C ALA A 37 -23.61 12.43 17.74
N ASN A 38 -24.27 13.57 17.94
CA ASN A 38 -24.01 14.79 17.19
C ASN A 38 -23.29 15.84 18.04
N TRP A 39 -22.07 16.20 17.63
CA TRP A 39 -21.23 17.16 18.34
C TRP A 39 -21.84 18.56 18.28
N LEU A 40 -22.09 19.12 19.46
CA LEU A 40 -22.54 20.49 19.69
C LEU A 40 -21.36 21.39 20.11
N GLY A 41 -20.47 20.88 20.98
CA GLY A 41 -19.28 21.58 21.44
C GLY A 41 -19.57 22.89 22.19
N ASN A 42 -20.52 22.89 23.12
CA ASN A 42 -21.01 24.08 23.81
C ASN A 42 -20.27 24.44 25.12
N THR A 43 -19.44 23.54 25.64
CA THR A 43 -18.78 23.71 26.96
C THR A 43 -17.27 23.77 26.85
N ASP A 44 -16.66 22.72 26.28
CA ASP A 44 -15.20 22.54 26.24
C ASP A 44 -14.79 21.55 25.12
N ALA A 45 -13.49 21.29 24.99
CA ALA A 45 -12.93 20.41 23.96
C ALA A 45 -12.93 18.91 24.32
N SER A 46 -13.50 18.50 25.47
CA SER A 46 -13.58 17.08 25.88
C SER A 46 -14.69 16.38 25.13
N MET A 47 -14.39 15.23 24.52
CA MET A 47 -15.39 14.36 23.92
C MET A 47 -16.16 13.54 24.97
N ALA A 48 -15.60 13.34 26.17
CA ALA A 48 -16.24 12.67 27.30
C ALA A 48 -17.23 13.56 28.06
N ASN A 49 -17.16 14.89 27.91
CA ASN A 49 -18.18 15.78 28.46
C ASN A 49 -19.49 15.66 27.64
N GLY A 50 -20.46 14.94 28.21
CA GLY A 50 -21.78 14.69 27.61
C GLY A 50 -22.57 15.94 27.24
N ALA A 51 -22.29 17.11 27.84
CA ALA A 51 -22.94 18.38 27.49
C ALA A 51 -22.45 18.97 26.15
N ASN A 52 -21.37 18.42 25.57
CA ASN A 52 -20.91 18.78 24.23
C ASN A 52 -21.61 17.98 23.12
N TRP A 53 -22.54 17.08 23.44
CA TRP A 53 -23.28 16.25 22.48
C TRP A 53 -24.80 16.41 22.67
N ASP A 54 -25.57 16.07 21.65
CA ASP A 54 -27.04 15.92 21.77
C ASP A 54 -27.42 14.66 22.56
N SER A 55 -26.59 13.63 22.47
CA SER A 55 -26.63 12.37 23.21
C SER A 55 -25.20 11.94 23.52
N SER A 56 -24.92 11.53 24.77
CA SER A 56 -23.55 11.16 25.17
C SER A 56 -23.11 9.88 24.45
N PRO A 57 -22.03 9.89 23.65
CA PRO A 57 -21.69 8.74 22.81
C PRO A 57 -21.30 7.51 23.61
N VAL A 58 -21.76 6.34 23.17
CA VAL A 58 -21.33 5.03 23.67
C VAL A 58 -20.62 4.21 22.58
N SER A 59 -19.96 3.13 22.99
CA SER A 59 -19.22 2.26 22.06
C SER A 59 -20.18 1.57 21.08
N GLY A 60 -20.03 1.90 19.80
CA GLY A 60 -20.90 1.46 18.70
C GLY A 60 -21.51 2.63 17.92
N ASP A 61 -21.55 3.83 18.51
CA ASP A 61 -22.20 5.01 17.93
C ASP A 61 -21.38 5.67 16.83
N VAL A 62 -22.07 6.37 15.93
CA VAL A 62 -21.48 7.22 14.89
C VAL A 62 -21.24 8.62 15.45
N TRP A 63 -20.04 9.15 15.28
CA TRP A 63 -19.73 10.54 15.66
C TRP A 63 -20.02 11.49 14.48
N LEU A 64 -21.02 12.35 14.64
CA LEU A 64 -21.41 13.35 13.65
C LEU A 64 -20.87 14.73 14.05
N PHE A 65 -20.16 15.37 13.13
CA PHE A 65 -19.56 16.69 13.32
C PHE A 65 -20.22 17.72 12.39
N GLY A 66 -20.93 18.69 12.99
CA GLY A 66 -21.47 19.88 12.32
C GLY A 66 -20.60 21.13 12.52
N ALA A 67 -21.17 22.32 12.38
CA ALA A 67 -20.45 23.55 12.73
C ALA A 67 -19.97 23.50 14.19
N ALA A 68 -18.75 23.93 14.46
CA ALA A 68 -18.20 23.92 15.83
C ALA A 68 -18.93 24.95 16.71
N GLY A 69 -19.30 24.53 17.91
CA GLY A 69 -19.74 25.42 18.99
C GLY A 69 -18.58 26.20 19.61
N THR A 70 -18.81 26.73 20.81
CA THR A 70 -17.87 27.53 21.60
C THR A 70 -16.56 26.81 21.94
N ALA A 71 -16.55 25.48 21.97
CA ALA A 71 -15.37 24.64 22.13
C ALA A 71 -14.37 24.71 20.95
N GLY A 72 -14.81 25.17 19.77
CA GLY A 72 -14.01 25.16 18.56
C GLY A 72 -13.79 23.76 17.97
N GLY A 73 -12.83 23.66 17.04
CA GLY A 73 -12.59 22.44 16.25
C GLY A 73 -11.48 21.53 16.76
N THR A 74 -10.69 21.92 17.76
CA THR A 74 -9.58 21.10 18.28
C THR A 74 -10.06 20.33 19.50
N LEU A 75 -10.28 19.02 19.34
CA LEU A 75 -10.95 18.17 20.32
C LEU A 75 -9.99 17.12 20.91
N THR A 76 -10.29 16.71 22.14
CA THR A 76 -9.63 15.62 22.84
C THR A 76 -10.58 14.44 22.93
N ASN A 77 -10.24 13.33 22.27
CA ASN A 77 -10.91 12.05 22.41
C ASN A 77 -10.50 11.38 23.72
N ASP A 78 -11.25 11.65 24.77
CA ASP A 78 -11.18 11.02 26.08
C ASP A 78 -12.34 10.02 26.32
N LEU A 79 -13.21 9.81 25.33
CA LEU A 79 -14.16 8.68 25.29
C LEU A 79 -13.43 7.34 25.13
N ALA A 80 -12.52 7.27 24.15
CA ALA A 80 -11.81 6.05 23.81
C ALA A 80 -10.55 5.86 24.67
N THR A 81 -10.74 5.64 25.97
CA THR A 81 -9.64 5.32 26.92
C THR A 81 -8.96 3.96 26.64
N SER A 82 -9.51 3.16 25.73
CA SER A 82 -8.88 1.95 25.20
C SER A 82 -9.32 1.69 23.75
N SER A 83 -8.48 0.97 22.99
CA SER A 83 -8.78 0.54 21.61
C SER A 83 -9.99 -0.39 21.49
N ALA A 84 -10.52 -0.91 22.61
CA ALA A 84 -11.76 -1.68 22.66
C ALA A 84 -13.02 -0.81 22.47
N PHE A 85 -12.94 0.52 22.65
CA PHE A 85 -14.05 1.41 22.33
C PHE A 85 -14.28 1.40 20.81
N GLN A 86 -15.49 1.02 20.38
CA GLN A 86 -15.85 0.97 18.98
C GLN A 86 -16.52 2.27 18.54
N VAL A 87 -16.12 2.80 17.40
CA VAL A 87 -16.75 3.97 16.76
C VAL A 87 -17.47 3.48 15.51
N GLY A 88 -18.81 3.52 15.52
CA GLY A 88 -19.69 3.08 14.43
C GLY A 88 -19.51 3.85 13.13
N GLY A 89 -18.88 5.02 13.20
CA GLY A 89 -18.43 5.80 12.05
C GLY A 89 -18.03 7.22 12.47
N ILE A 90 -17.42 7.97 11.57
CA ILE A 90 -17.13 9.40 11.76
C ILE A 90 -17.63 10.15 10.54
N SER A 91 -18.47 11.16 10.74
CA SER A 91 -19.04 11.96 9.66
C SER A 91 -18.73 13.45 9.86
N PHE A 92 -17.94 14.03 8.96
CA PHE A 92 -17.78 15.49 8.86
C PHE A 92 -18.79 16.03 7.85
N GLY A 93 -19.90 16.58 8.33
CA GLY A 93 -20.97 17.11 7.49
C GLY A 93 -20.56 18.32 6.64
N ALA A 94 -21.42 18.74 5.72
CA ALA A 94 -21.14 19.87 4.82
C ALA A 94 -20.84 21.19 5.57
N ALA A 95 -21.48 21.39 6.73
CA ALA A 95 -21.26 22.53 7.61
C ALA A 95 -20.11 22.33 8.63
N ALA A 96 -19.40 21.19 8.59
CA ALA A 96 -18.37 20.88 9.58
C ALA A 96 -17.20 21.87 9.52
N SER A 97 -16.82 22.42 10.66
CA SER A 97 -15.61 23.22 10.82
C SER A 97 -14.33 22.38 10.58
N ALA A 98 -13.16 23.02 10.57
CA ALA A 98 -11.88 22.32 10.48
C ALA A 98 -11.58 21.60 11.82
N TYR A 99 -11.96 20.33 11.92
CA TYR A 99 -11.78 19.54 13.14
C TYR A 99 -10.40 18.88 13.22
N THR A 100 -9.85 18.82 14.42
CA THR A 100 -8.66 18.02 14.78
C THR A 100 -9.00 17.17 15.99
N LEU A 101 -9.11 15.85 15.81
CA LEU A 101 -9.44 14.88 16.86
C LEU A 101 -8.16 14.24 17.40
N SER A 102 -7.68 14.68 18.56
CA SER A 102 -6.48 14.12 19.23
C SER A 102 -6.86 13.15 20.35
N GLY A 103 -5.90 12.48 21.00
CA GLY A 103 -6.16 11.68 22.21
C GLY A 103 -6.26 10.16 21.98
N GLY A 104 -7.17 9.51 22.71
CA GLY A 104 -7.29 8.07 22.84
C GLY A 104 -7.58 7.33 21.53
N ALA A 105 -7.07 6.10 21.43
CA ALA A 105 -7.22 5.24 20.25
C ALA A 105 -8.51 4.40 20.31
N PHE A 106 -9.10 4.09 19.16
CA PHE A 106 -10.37 3.38 19.04
C PHE A 106 -10.38 2.34 17.92
N THR A 107 -11.34 1.41 17.97
CA THR A 107 -11.62 0.49 16.85
C THR A 107 -12.68 1.10 15.94
N LEU A 108 -12.38 1.21 14.64
CA LEU A 108 -13.32 1.73 13.65
C LEU A 108 -14.30 0.62 13.21
N ALA A 109 -15.56 0.76 13.61
CA ALA A 109 -16.65 -0.20 13.36
C ALA A 109 -17.52 0.14 12.14
N GLY A 110 -17.35 1.32 11.54
CA GLY A 110 -17.93 1.69 10.25
C GLY A 110 -17.07 2.67 9.45
N ASN A 111 -17.66 3.58 8.69
CA ASN A 111 -16.91 4.39 7.72
C ASN A 111 -16.52 5.77 8.26
N ILE A 112 -15.43 6.32 7.72
CA ILE A 112 -15.15 7.76 7.80
C ILE A 112 -15.74 8.42 6.56
N VAL A 113 -16.57 9.44 6.73
CA VAL A 113 -17.22 10.17 5.63
C VAL A 113 -16.95 11.66 5.84
N SER A 114 -16.61 12.37 4.77
CA SER A 114 -16.54 13.84 4.80
C SER A 114 -17.27 14.42 3.61
N THR A 115 -18.30 15.22 3.88
CA THR A 115 -18.94 16.13 2.91
C THR A 115 -18.50 17.59 3.12
N SER A 116 -17.61 17.85 4.08
CA SER A 116 -17.14 19.18 4.44
C SER A 116 -16.31 19.88 3.36
N ALA A 117 -16.39 21.21 3.35
CA ALA A 117 -15.46 22.07 2.64
C ALA A 117 -14.14 22.29 3.40
N ASN A 118 -14.09 21.99 4.70
CA ASN A 118 -12.92 22.14 5.55
C ASN A 118 -12.13 20.84 5.66
N ALA A 119 -10.80 20.95 5.80
CA ALA A 119 -9.96 19.79 6.07
C ALA A 119 -10.13 19.34 7.53
N ALA A 120 -10.18 18.04 7.75
CA ALA A 120 -10.21 17.44 9.08
C ALA A 120 -8.94 16.61 9.35
N SER A 121 -8.55 16.49 10.62
CA SER A 121 -7.44 15.67 11.08
C SER A 121 -7.89 14.71 12.19
N ILE A 122 -7.40 13.46 12.14
CA ILE A 122 -7.60 12.46 13.18
C ILE A 122 -6.23 12.01 13.67
N GLY A 123 -5.85 12.50 14.85
CA GLY A 123 -4.64 12.16 15.61
C GLY A 123 -4.82 10.99 16.58
N ALA A 124 -6.06 10.65 16.92
CA ALA A 124 -6.40 9.41 17.60
C ALA A 124 -5.95 8.19 16.76
N GLY A 125 -5.36 7.18 17.41
CA GLY A 125 -5.01 5.92 16.75
C GLY A 125 -6.25 5.12 16.33
N ILE A 126 -6.21 4.50 15.15
CA ILE A 126 -7.35 3.77 14.58
C ILE A 126 -6.99 2.30 14.38
N THR A 127 -7.75 1.41 15.00
CA THR A 127 -7.71 -0.02 14.70
C THR A 127 -8.77 -0.36 13.65
N VAL A 128 -8.33 -0.88 12.50
CA VAL A 128 -9.17 -1.34 11.39
C VAL A 128 -9.22 -2.86 11.45
N SER A 129 -10.33 -3.41 11.95
CA SER A 129 -10.52 -4.86 12.17
C SER A 129 -11.40 -5.56 11.12
N GLY A 130 -12.15 -4.79 10.33
CA GLY A 130 -13.03 -5.28 9.25
C GLY A 130 -12.91 -4.40 8.01
N ALA A 131 -13.84 -4.57 7.05
CA ALA A 131 -13.89 -3.71 5.87
C ALA A 131 -14.48 -2.34 6.23
N ARG A 132 -13.72 -1.28 5.93
CA ARG A 132 -14.03 0.13 6.21
C ARG A 132 -13.73 0.99 4.99
N GLN A 133 -14.35 2.16 4.92
CA GLN A 133 -14.09 3.13 3.87
C GLN A 133 -13.76 4.52 4.43
N VAL A 134 -12.99 5.30 3.66
CA VAL A 134 -12.83 6.75 3.83
C VAL A 134 -13.39 7.43 2.60
N ASN A 135 -14.55 8.05 2.75
CA ASN A 135 -15.35 8.59 1.66
C ASN A 135 -15.26 10.12 1.63
N LEU A 136 -14.37 10.63 0.76
CA LEU A 136 -14.10 12.06 0.61
C LEU A 136 -15.06 12.66 -0.43
N ASN A 137 -16.23 13.09 0.00
CA ASN A 137 -17.33 13.58 -0.86
C ASN A 137 -17.50 15.10 -0.86
N GLY A 138 -16.84 15.83 0.04
CA GLY A 138 -16.85 17.30 0.10
C GLY A 138 -15.93 17.96 -0.93
N THR A 139 -15.23 19.02 -0.53
CA THR A 139 -14.18 19.67 -1.35
C THR A 139 -12.79 19.59 -0.72
N SER A 140 -12.67 19.17 0.55
CA SER A 140 -11.41 19.01 1.27
C SER A 140 -11.06 17.56 1.59
N GLY A 141 -9.82 17.35 2.04
CA GLY A 141 -9.28 16.04 2.44
C GLY A 141 -9.40 15.74 3.94
N VAL A 142 -8.93 14.55 4.32
CA VAL A 142 -8.78 14.11 5.72
C VAL A 142 -7.33 13.68 5.95
N THR A 143 -6.74 14.10 7.08
CA THR A 143 -5.39 13.69 7.48
C THR A 143 -5.46 12.76 8.68
N LEU A 144 -5.01 11.51 8.52
CA LEU A 144 -4.78 10.58 9.62
C LEU A 144 -3.36 10.83 10.14
N THR A 145 -3.27 11.60 11.22
CA THR A 145 -2.02 11.85 11.96
C THR A 145 -1.77 10.80 13.04
N GLY A 146 -2.82 10.11 13.49
CA GLY A 146 -2.74 8.94 14.35
C GLY A 146 -2.34 7.68 13.58
N ASN A 147 -1.83 6.69 14.33
CA ASN A 147 -1.38 5.41 13.81
C ASN A 147 -2.55 4.54 13.33
N LEU A 148 -2.39 3.85 12.19
CA LEU A 148 -3.24 2.74 11.79
C LEU A 148 -2.73 1.41 12.35
N SER A 149 -3.66 0.54 12.72
CA SER A 149 -3.39 -0.82 13.18
C SER A 149 -4.48 -1.80 12.76
N GLY A 150 -4.20 -3.10 12.88
CA GLY A 150 -5.17 -4.17 12.60
C GLY A 150 -5.11 -4.70 11.16
N SER A 151 -5.89 -5.76 10.91
CA SER A 151 -5.84 -6.59 9.70
C SER A 151 -7.01 -6.38 8.72
N GLY A 152 -7.93 -5.45 9.01
CA GLY A 152 -9.07 -5.15 8.15
C GLY A 152 -8.69 -4.35 6.89
N SER A 153 -9.62 -4.16 5.98
CA SER A 153 -9.41 -3.35 4.78
C SER A 153 -9.90 -1.92 4.95
N LEU A 154 -9.17 -0.96 4.37
CA LEU A 154 -9.52 0.45 4.34
C LEU A 154 -9.52 0.95 2.89
N THR A 155 -10.72 1.16 2.32
CA THR A 155 -10.88 1.65 0.95
C THR A 155 -11.10 3.17 0.95
N GLN A 156 -10.20 3.92 0.32
CA GLN A 156 -10.42 5.34 0.04
C GLN A 156 -11.26 5.51 -1.22
N THR A 157 -12.33 6.30 -1.14
CA THR A 157 -13.14 6.75 -2.30
C THR A 157 -13.25 8.28 -2.33
N ALA A 158 -13.58 8.87 -3.48
CA ALA A 158 -13.80 10.33 -3.56
C ALA A 158 -14.82 10.77 -4.63
N GLY A 159 -15.96 11.29 -4.19
CA GLY A 159 -17.00 11.89 -5.04
C GLY A 159 -16.79 13.39 -5.36
N GLY A 160 -17.84 14.02 -5.90
CA GLY A 160 -17.93 15.47 -6.11
C GLY A 160 -17.00 16.02 -7.21
N SER A 161 -16.42 17.19 -6.96
CA SER A 161 -15.40 17.84 -7.81
C SER A 161 -14.15 18.20 -7.02
N GLY A 162 -13.04 18.43 -7.72
CA GLY A 162 -11.75 18.80 -7.13
C GLY A 162 -11.02 17.62 -6.46
N ALA A 163 -9.70 17.60 -6.60
CA ALA A 163 -8.85 16.56 -6.03
C ALA A 163 -8.87 16.62 -4.49
N LYS A 164 -9.11 15.47 -3.84
CA LYS A 164 -9.24 15.33 -2.39
C LYS A 164 -8.29 14.27 -1.87
N THR A 165 -7.55 14.63 -0.82
CA THR A 165 -6.45 13.82 -0.30
C THR A 165 -6.83 13.12 1.00
N LEU A 166 -6.63 11.80 1.07
CA LEU A 166 -6.40 11.10 2.33
C LEU A 166 -4.91 11.13 2.58
N ALA A 167 -4.49 11.78 3.67
CA ALA A 167 -3.09 11.92 4.03
C ALA A 167 -2.77 11.09 5.26
N PHE A 168 -1.76 10.23 5.18
CA PHE A 168 -1.23 9.45 6.29
C PHE A 168 0.05 10.11 6.81
N SER A 169 0.11 10.39 8.11
CA SER A 169 1.26 11.02 8.77
C SER A 169 1.75 10.26 10.03
N GLY A 170 0.98 9.28 10.51
CA GLY A 170 1.34 8.46 11.69
C GLY A 170 2.36 7.35 11.41
N ASP A 171 2.55 6.49 12.40
CA ASP A 171 3.28 5.22 12.26
C ASP A 171 2.28 4.07 12.05
N ASN A 172 2.26 3.53 10.83
CA ASN A 172 1.34 2.49 10.41
C ASN A 172 1.96 1.09 10.45
N SER A 173 3.13 0.90 11.07
CA SER A 173 3.81 -0.41 11.18
C SER A 173 2.95 -1.52 11.80
N GLY A 174 1.99 -1.17 12.66
CA GLY A 174 1.00 -2.07 13.24
C GLY A 174 -0.21 -2.39 12.35
N PHE A 175 -0.33 -1.78 11.16
CA PHE A 175 -1.34 -2.12 10.16
C PHE A 175 -0.86 -3.30 9.32
N THR A 176 -1.66 -4.36 9.29
CA THR A 176 -1.38 -5.63 8.59
C THR A 176 -2.45 -6.00 7.56
N GLY A 177 -3.40 -5.09 7.32
CA GLY A 177 -4.52 -5.29 6.42
C GLY A 177 -4.23 -4.81 5.00
N THR A 178 -5.30 -4.40 4.30
CA THR A 178 -5.22 -3.88 2.93
C THR A 178 -5.69 -2.44 2.87
N PHE A 179 -4.86 -1.54 2.34
CA PHE A 179 -5.31 -0.22 1.91
C PHE A 179 -5.60 -0.23 0.41
N THR A 180 -6.76 0.28 0.00
CA THR A 180 -7.14 0.40 -1.41
C THR A 180 -7.47 1.84 -1.76
N GLN A 181 -6.73 2.43 -2.70
CA GLN A 181 -7.09 3.68 -3.35
C GLN A 181 -7.88 3.37 -4.63
N THR A 182 -9.14 3.81 -4.74
CA THR A 182 -9.91 3.75 -6.00
C THR A 182 -9.34 4.71 -7.05
N ASN A 183 -9.63 4.46 -8.34
CA ASN A 183 -9.28 5.39 -9.42
C ASN A 183 -10.37 6.45 -9.70
N ASP A 184 -11.14 6.84 -8.68
CA ASP A 184 -12.15 7.90 -8.83
C ASP A 184 -11.45 9.22 -9.19
N SER A 185 -12.04 10.02 -10.09
CA SER A 185 -11.39 11.21 -10.68
C SER A 185 -10.73 12.16 -9.68
N ASN A 186 -11.30 12.26 -8.48
CA ASN A 186 -10.89 13.17 -7.41
C ASN A 186 -9.96 12.53 -6.36
N ASN A 187 -9.85 11.20 -6.31
CA ASN A 187 -9.15 10.51 -5.24
C ASN A 187 -7.63 10.80 -5.30
N ARG A 188 -7.02 11.19 -4.18
CA ARG A 188 -5.56 11.33 -4.01
C ARG A 188 -5.14 10.74 -2.67
N THR A 189 -3.97 10.11 -2.63
CA THR A 189 -3.39 9.62 -1.37
C THR A 189 -2.06 10.34 -1.12
N ALA A 190 -1.77 10.71 0.12
CA ALA A 190 -0.48 11.28 0.50
C ALA A 190 0.12 10.52 1.68
N PHE A 191 1.43 10.29 1.62
CA PHE A 191 2.25 9.80 2.72
C PHE A 191 3.17 10.93 3.14
N ASN A 192 2.93 11.49 4.32
CA ASN A 192 3.66 12.65 4.86
C ASN A 192 4.83 12.24 5.77
N ALA A 193 4.93 10.96 6.13
CA ALA A 193 6.02 10.38 6.89
C ALA A 193 6.46 9.05 6.26
N ALA A 194 7.71 8.67 6.46
CA ALA A 194 8.23 7.37 6.01
C ALA A 194 7.54 6.19 6.73
N THR A 195 7.16 6.41 8.00
CA THR A 195 6.40 5.48 8.85
C THR A 195 4.94 5.31 8.44
N ALA A 196 4.43 6.13 7.50
CA ALA A 196 3.04 6.08 7.08
C ALA A 196 2.71 4.91 6.13
N GLY A 197 3.73 4.19 5.64
CA GLY A 197 3.57 2.88 5.00
C GLY A 197 3.56 1.74 6.02
N SER A 198 3.48 0.50 5.54
CA SER A 198 3.66 -0.70 6.36
C SER A 198 4.21 -1.84 5.52
N ALA A 199 5.28 -2.47 6.02
CA ALA A 199 5.86 -3.69 5.48
C ALA A 199 4.94 -4.92 5.67
N ASN A 200 3.94 -4.83 6.54
CA ASN A 200 3.03 -5.92 6.89
C ASN A 200 1.67 -5.82 6.17
N ALA A 201 1.44 -4.76 5.37
CA ALA A 201 0.16 -4.49 4.71
C ALA A 201 0.24 -4.58 3.18
N ALA A 202 -0.91 -4.87 2.58
CA ALA A 202 -1.10 -4.78 1.12
C ALA A 202 -1.58 -3.37 0.73
N TRP A 203 -1.01 -2.82 -0.34
CA TRP A 203 -1.28 -1.48 -0.83
C TRP A 203 -1.73 -1.56 -2.29
N ASP A 204 -3.03 -1.42 -2.53
CA ASP A 204 -3.60 -1.38 -3.88
C ASP A 204 -3.87 0.07 -4.29
N LEU A 205 -2.96 0.63 -5.09
CA LEU A 205 -2.94 2.06 -5.40
C LEU A 205 -3.28 2.28 -6.87
N ASN A 206 -4.46 2.84 -7.18
CA ASN A 206 -4.98 2.87 -8.55
C ASN A 206 -5.02 4.25 -9.24
N ARG A 207 -4.70 5.36 -8.56
CA ARG A 207 -4.87 6.70 -9.16
C ARG A 207 -3.79 7.08 -10.18
N ASN A 208 -4.08 6.80 -11.46
CA ASN A 208 -3.15 6.91 -12.60
C ASN A 208 -2.95 8.33 -13.18
N VAL A 209 -2.75 9.35 -12.33
CA VAL A 209 -2.44 10.73 -12.76
C VAL A 209 -1.28 11.31 -11.95
N ASN A 210 -0.57 12.30 -12.49
CA ASN A 210 0.58 12.93 -11.83
C ASN A 210 0.24 13.39 -10.39
N GLY A 211 0.95 12.85 -9.40
CA GLY A 211 0.69 13.04 -7.97
C GLY A 211 -0.56 12.33 -7.45
N GLY A 212 -1.02 11.26 -8.09
CA GLY A 212 -2.16 10.43 -7.66
C GLY A 212 -1.89 9.80 -6.29
N VAL A 213 -0.64 9.39 -6.09
CA VAL A 213 -0.05 9.14 -4.78
C VAL A 213 1.15 10.07 -4.59
N ALA A 214 1.20 10.77 -3.46
CA ALA A 214 2.23 11.73 -3.10
C ALA A 214 3.10 11.22 -1.94
N LEU A 215 4.42 11.28 -2.08
CA LEU A 215 5.37 11.08 -0.98
C LEU A 215 5.96 12.45 -0.61
N ASN A 216 5.58 12.94 0.58
CA ASN A 216 5.88 14.29 1.07
C ASN A 216 6.94 14.29 2.20
N PHE A 217 7.82 13.29 2.21
CA PHE A 217 8.98 13.16 3.09
C PHE A 217 10.23 12.91 2.23
N THR A 218 11.42 12.86 2.82
CA THR A 218 12.68 12.69 2.08
C THR A 218 13.74 11.97 2.92
N ASN A 219 14.81 11.51 2.27
CA ASN A 219 15.99 10.86 2.88
C ASN A 219 15.61 9.73 3.85
N SER A 220 14.61 8.93 3.46
CA SER A 220 14.01 7.88 4.28
C SER A 220 13.29 6.85 3.41
N THR A 221 12.95 5.71 4.00
CA THR A 221 12.31 4.57 3.31
C THR A 221 10.87 4.42 3.75
N ILE A 222 9.93 4.45 2.80
CA ILE A 222 8.57 3.95 3.01
C ILE A 222 8.49 2.49 2.60
N HIS A 223 7.70 1.71 3.34
CA HIS A 223 7.52 0.29 3.10
C HIS A 223 6.09 0.00 2.62
N PHE A 224 5.97 -0.72 1.51
CA PHE A 224 4.73 -1.32 1.01
C PHE A 224 4.90 -2.84 1.02
N GLY A 225 4.27 -3.53 1.98
CA GLY A 225 4.41 -4.98 2.17
C GLY A 225 4.09 -5.76 0.90
N ALA A 226 2.97 -5.45 0.28
CA ALA A 226 2.66 -5.78 -1.11
C ALA A 226 2.19 -4.51 -1.83
N LEU A 227 2.48 -4.37 -3.13
CA LEU A 227 2.06 -3.21 -3.93
C LEU A 227 1.40 -3.66 -5.24
N SER A 228 0.17 -3.22 -5.48
CA SER A 228 -0.58 -3.45 -6.71
C SER A 228 -1.23 -2.16 -7.23
N GLY A 229 -1.86 -2.27 -8.40
CA GLY A 229 -2.66 -1.19 -8.99
C GLY A 229 -1.91 -0.37 -10.06
N GLY A 230 -2.52 0.75 -10.45
CA GLY A 230 -2.10 1.61 -11.56
C GLY A 230 -1.63 3.03 -11.19
N ALA A 231 -1.40 3.35 -9.92
CA ALA A 231 -1.15 4.71 -9.48
C ALA A 231 0.18 5.32 -9.98
N PHE A 232 0.23 6.64 -10.10
CA PHE A 232 1.51 7.35 -10.21
C PHE A 232 1.95 7.78 -8.81
N ILE A 233 2.99 7.11 -8.29
CA ILE A 233 3.59 7.37 -6.98
C ILE A 233 4.72 8.38 -7.20
N ARG A 234 4.60 9.58 -6.62
CA ARG A 234 5.53 10.68 -6.88
C ARG A 234 6.24 11.18 -5.62
N SER A 235 7.57 11.23 -5.67
CA SER A 235 8.39 11.97 -4.70
C SER A 235 8.24 13.48 -4.94
N ASN A 236 7.81 14.22 -3.91
CA ASN A 236 7.60 15.68 -3.97
C ASN A 236 8.72 16.48 -3.28
N SER A 237 9.47 15.86 -2.37
CA SER A 237 10.42 16.54 -1.48
C SER A 237 11.85 16.39 -1.96
N ASN A 238 12.65 17.46 -1.87
CA ASN A 238 14.07 17.45 -2.24
C ASN A 238 14.87 16.45 -1.40
N GLY A 239 15.83 15.75 -2.02
CA GLY A 239 16.51 14.57 -1.49
C GLY A 239 15.97 13.29 -2.12
N THR A 240 16.32 12.12 -1.54
CA THR A 240 15.93 10.82 -2.11
C THR A 240 14.90 10.12 -1.23
N VAL A 241 13.76 9.74 -1.83
CA VAL A 241 12.80 8.83 -1.20
C VAL A 241 13.07 7.40 -1.65
N ASN A 242 13.23 6.48 -0.70
CA ASN A 242 13.31 5.05 -0.99
C ASN A 242 11.92 4.42 -0.88
N VAL A 243 11.49 3.69 -1.90
CA VAL A 243 10.22 2.94 -1.88
C VAL A 243 10.54 1.45 -1.81
N SER A 244 10.37 0.86 -0.62
CA SER A 244 10.61 -0.56 -0.38
C SER A 244 9.33 -1.36 -0.61
N VAL A 245 9.38 -2.39 -1.46
CA VAL A 245 8.21 -3.17 -1.91
C VAL A 245 8.46 -4.67 -1.77
N GLY A 246 7.46 -5.40 -1.27
CA GLY A 246 7.41 -6.88 -1.36
C GLY A 246 7.73 -7.63 -0.06
N ALA A 247 7.77 -6.96 1.09
CA ALA A 247 8.07 -7.58 2.38
C ALA A 247 7.05 -8.66 2.81
N LEU A 248 5.82 -8.64 2.30
CA LEU A 248 4.84 -9.72 2.48
C LEU A 248 5.20 -11.00 1.70
N GLY A 249 6.17 -10.95 0.79
CA GLY A 249 6.61 -12.13 0.02
C GLY A 249 5.61 -12.62 -1.03
N THR A 250 4.51 -11.90 -1.26
CA THR A 250 3.49 -12.23 -2.27
C THR A 250 3.87 -11.73 -3.66
N ASP A 251 3.43 -12.44 -4.70
CA ASP A 251 3.50 -11.97 -6.08
C ASP A 251 2.50 -10.84 -6.33
N THR A 252 2.94 -9.74 -6.94
CA THR A 252 2.07 -8.61 -7.33
C THR A 252 2.43 -8.01 -8.68
N THR A 253 1.46 -7.31 -9.28
CA THR A 253 1.64 -6.51 -10.49
C THR A 253 1.30 -5.05 -10.21
N PHE A 254 2.23 -4.16 -10.53
CA PHE A 254 2.05 -2.72 -10.49
C PHE A 254 2.17 -2.15 -11.91
N GLY A 255 1.04 -1.70 -12.46
CA GLY A 255 0.96 -1.01 -13.76
C GLY A 255 1.11 0.51 -13.66
N GLY A 256 1.34 1.01 -12.45
CA GLY A 256 1.62 2.41 -12.18
C GLY A 256 3.04 2.83 -12.54
N ALA A 257 3.41 4.03 -12.11
CA ALA A 257 4.72 4.61 -12.38
C ALA A 257 5.35 5.17 -11.11
N PHE A 258 6.64 4.88 -10.90
CA PHE A 258 7.47 5.56 -9.92
C PHE A 258 7.98 6.86 -10.53
N GLN A 259 7.68 8.00 -9.89
CA GLN A 259 7.89 9.33 -10.45
C GLN A 259 8.54 10.29 -9.46
N GLN A 260 9.09 11.37 -9.99
CA GLN A 260 9.70 12.45 -9.23
C GLN A 260 9.20 13.80 -9.72
N ALA A 261 8.98 14.75 -8.82
CA ALA A 261 8.47 16.07 -9.16
C ALA A 261 9.49 16.95 -9.90
N ASN A 262 10.79 16.75 -9.66
CA ASN A 262 11.91 17.46 -10.29
C ASN A 262 13.22 16.66 -10.11
N GLY A 263 14.36 17.20 -10.57
CA GLY A 263 15.68 16.54 -10.44
C GLY A 263 16.26 16.48 -9.03
N SER A 264 15.80 17.36 -8.12
CA SER A 264 16.21 17.38 -6.71
C SER A 264 15.38 16.45 -5.83
N ALA A 265 14.13 16.14 -6.22
CA ALA A 265 13.20 15.27 -5.50
C ALA A 265 13.24 13.84 -6.05
N GLN A 266 14.31 13.11 -5.77
CA GLN A 266 14.59 11.81 -6.39
C GLN A 266 13.82 10.66 -5.72
N MET A 267 13.76 9.53 -6.43
CA MET A 267 13.18 8.28 -5.93
C MET A 267 14.08 7.09 -6.29
N SER A 268 14.27 6.19 -5.32
CA SER A 268 14.87 4.87 -5.50
C SER A 268 13.83 3.78 -5.21
N VAL A 269 13.82 2.70 -5.97
CA VAL A 269 12.89 1.58 -5.81
C VAL A 269 13.63 0.36 -5.26
N ILE A 270 13.18 -0.22 -4.15
CA ILE A 270 13.85 -1.34 -3.47
C ILE A 270 12.91 -2.54 -3.41
N LYS A 271 13.16 -3.58 -4.21
CA LYS A 271 12.44 -4.85 -4.14
C LYS A 271 13.04 -5.73 -3.02
N VAL A 272 12.19 -6.17 -2.10
CA VAL A 272 12.53 -7.08 -0.97
C VAL A 272 11.56 -8.27 -0.94
N GLY A 273 11.83 -9.26 -0.07
CA GLY A 273 10.97 -10.43 0.14
C GLY A 273 10.94 -11.42 -1.03
N ALA A 274 10.42 -12.63 -0.79
CA ALA A 274 10.56 -13.77 -1.71
C ALA A 274 9.75 -13.68 -3.02
N GLY A 275 8.61 -12.98 -3.01
CA GLY A 275 7.69 -12.91 -4.14
C GLY A 275 8.21 -12.16 -5.36
N ASN A 276 7.44 -12.19 -6.44
CA ASN A 276 7.68 -11.49 -7.69
C ASN A 276 6.92 -10.15 -7.76
N LEU A 277 7.64 -9.03 -7.92
CA LEU A 277 7.04 -7.74 -8.28
C LEU A 277 7.12 -7.56 -9.79
N THR A 278 5.98 -7.50 -10.47
CA THR A 278 5.90 -7.27 -11.92
C THR A 278 5.56 -5.82 -12.21
N LEU A 279 6.43 -5.11 -12.94
CA LEU A 279 6.24 -3.73 -13.36
C LEU A 279 5.83 -3.67 -14.84
N THR A 280 4.61 -3.22 -15.12
CA THR A 280 4.07 -3.04 -16.49
C THR A 280 3.94 -1.57 -16.89
N GLY A 281 4.02 -0.62 -15.94
CA GLY A 281 4.06 0.82 -16.22
C GLY A 281 5.47 1.37 -16.43
N GLY A 282 5.57 2.58 -16.97
CA GLY A 282 6.84 3.26 -17.27
C GLY A 282 7.20 4.28 -16.21
N SER A 283 8.29 4.02 -15.48
CA SER A 283 8.75 4.90 -14.40
C SER A 283 9.71 6.00 -14.87
N THR A 284 9.75 7.12 -14.15
CA THR A 284 10.64 8.26 -14.40
C THR A 284 11.64 8.52 -13.26
N HIS A 285 11.73 7.60 -12.29
CA HIS A 285 12.67 7.70 -11.17
C HIS A 285 14.14 7.62 -11.63
N THR A 286 15.05 8.23 -10.88
CA THR A 286 16.46 8.41 -11.28
C THR A 286 17.49 7.89 -10.27
N ALA A 287 17.15 7.71 -8.99
CA ALA A 287 18.07 7.14 -7.99
C ALA A 287 18.13 5.60 -8.02
N GLY A 288 17.93 5.04 -9.22
CA GLY A 288 18.08 3.62 -9.53
C GLY A 288 17.06 2.68 -8.87
N THR A 289 17.36 1.40 -8.99
CA THR A 289 16.55 0.29 -8.47
C THR A 289 17.47 -0.71 -7.77
N ILE A 290 17.06 -1.23 -6.62
CA ILE A 290 17.80 -2.24 -5.85
C ILE A 290 16.89 -3.47 -5.67
N VAL A 291 17.42 -4.67 -5.87
CA VAL A 291 16.70 -5.94 -5.69
C VAL A 291 17.46 -6.78 -4.67
N ASN A 292 16.88 -6.89 -3.47
CA ASN A 292 17.44 -7.58 -2.31
C ASN A 292 16.86 -8.98 -2.07
N GLY A 293 15.81 -9.36 -2.81
CA GLY A 293 15.21 -10.68 -2.69
C GLY A 293 14.05 -10.92 -3.65
N GLY A 294 13.80 -12.19 -3.94
CA GLY A 294 12.77 -12.62 -4.89
C GLY A 294 13.05 -12.12 -6.31
N THR A 295 11.98 -11.91 -7.07
CA THR A 295 12.07 -11.48 -8.47
C THR A 295 11.52 -10.06 -8.66
N LEU A 296 12.22 -9.26 -9.46
CA LEU A 296 11.68 -8.04 -10.09
C LEU A 296 11.47 -8.33 -11.58
N THR A 297 10.23 -8.44 -12.02
CA THR A 297 9.89 -8.66 -13.43
C THR A 297 9.64 -7.33 -14.13
N LEU A 298 10.42 -7.04 -15.17
CA LEU A 298 10.28 -5.88 -16.05
C LEU A 298 9.46 -6.30 -17.29
N ALA A 299 8.19 -5.91 -17.30
CA ALA A 299 7.21 -6.28 -18.32
C ALA A 299 6.80 -5.10 -19.22
N ARG A 300 7.62 -4.05 -19.27
CA ARG A 300 7.50 -2.91 -20.20
C ARG A 300 8.84 -2.60 -20.86
N GLY A 301 8.83 -2.43 -22.17
CA GLY A 301 9.99 -2.05 -22.98
C GLY A 301 9.72 -0.94 -23.98
N GLY A 302 10.68 -0.71 -24.87
CA GLY A 302 10.71 0.39 -25.84
C GLY A 302 11.86 1.35 -25.56
N GLY A 303 11.73 2.64 -25.93
CA GLY A 303 12.81 3.61 -25.72
C GLY A 303 13.18 3.82 -24.25
N SER A 304 12.18 3.76 -23.36
CA SER A 304 12.37 3.70 -21.90
C SER A 304 11.73 2.41 -21.37
N GLY A 305 12.37 1.74 -20.41
CA GLY A 305 11.88 0.50 -19.80
C GLY A 305 10.79 0.70 -18.75
N ALA A 306 10.59 -0.31 -17.90
CA ALA A 306 9.76 -0.18 -16.69
C ALA A 306 10.46 0.65 -15.58
N VAL A 307 11.79 0.65 -15.57
CA VAL A 307 12.69 1.36 -14.64
C VAL A 307 13.80 2.08 -15.41
N ARG A 308 14.58 2.94 -14.73
CA ARG A 308 15.66 3.76 -15.31
C ARG A 308 16.88 3.81 -14.40
N GLY A 309 17.99 4.33 -14.92
CA GLY A 309 19.24 4.51 -14.16
C GLY A 309 19.92 3.18 -13.86
N GLN A 310 20.62 3.07 -12.73
CA GLN A 310 21.24 1.79 -12.35
C GLN A 310 20.22 0.81 -11.76
N ILE A 311 20.39 -0.47 -12.06
CA ILE A 311 19.80 -1.59 -11.31
C ILE A 311 20.93 -2.25 -10.52
N THR A 312 20.71 -2.54 -9.24
CA THR A 312 21.60 -3.40 -8.43
C THR A 312 20.83 -4.64 -7.99
N VAL A 313 21.37 -5.83 -8.24
CA VAL A 313 20.77 -7.12 -7.90
C VAL A 313 21.71 -7.85 -6.96
N ASN A 314 21.28 -8.03 -5.70
CA ASN A 314 22.07 -8.67 -4.67
C ASN A 314 21.88 -10.20 -4.67
N ALA A 315 22.76 -10.91 -3.97
CA ALA A 315 22.76 -12.38 -3.90
C ALA A 315 21.39 -12.96 -3.52
N GLY A 316 20.96 -13.98 -4.26
CA GLY A 316 19.65 -14.63 -4.09
C GLY A 316 18.46 -13.86 -4.67
N ALA A 317 18.68 -12.73 -5.34
CA ALA A 317 17.65 -11.96 -6.04
C ALA A 317 17.80 -12.04 -7.57
N THR A 318 16.68 -11.82 -8.27
CA THR A 318 16.61 -11.89 -9.74
C THR A 318 15.93 -10.66 -10.33
N VAL A 319 16.49 -10.12 -11.41
CA VAL A 319 15.78 -9.25 -12.36
C VAL A 319 15.46 -10.04 -13.61
N LYS A 320 14.18 -10.05 -14.00
CA LYS A 320 13.67 -10.82 -15.13
C LYS A 320 13.05 -9.89 -16.18
N THR A 321 13.42 -9.99 -17.44
CA THR A 321 12.78 -9.23 -18.53
C THR A 321 11.88 -10.14 -19.36
N THR A 322 10.60 -9.78 -19.50
CA THR A 322 9.58 -10.59 -20.22
C THR A 322 9.08 -9.98 -21.52
N VAL A 323 9.66 -8.84 -21.92
CA VAL A 323 9.34 -8.13 -23.16
C VAL A 323 10.61 -7.57 -23.79
N LYS A 324 10.58 -7.30 -25.09
CA LYS A 324 11.70 -6.75 -25.85
C LYS A 324 12.05 -5.33 -25.38
N ASP A 325 13.35 -5.01 -25.38
CA ASP A 325 13.86 -3.69 -25.00
C ASP A 325 13.38 -3.25 -23.59
N ALA A 326 13.23 -4.18 -22.64
CA ALA A 326 12.74 -3.93 -21.28
C ALA A 326 13.70 -3.07 -20.43
N LEU A 327 14.99 -3.07 -20.79
CA LEU A 327 15.99 -2.17 -20.23
C LEU A 327 15.92 -0.75 -20.82
N GLY A 328 15.22 -0.53 -21.93
CA GLY A 328 15.24 0.74 -22.67
C GLY A 328 16.44 0.87 -23.62
N TYR A 329 16.34 1.76 -24.61
CA TYR A 329 17.43 2.07 -25.57
C TYR A 329 17.67 3.57 -25.82
N THR A 330 16.85 4.45 -25.23
CA THR A 330 16.94 5.91 -25.43
C THR A 330 17.75 6.56 -24.32
N ASP A 331 18.82 7.27 -24.70
CA ASP A 331 19.82 7.80 -23.77
C ASP A 331 19.22 8.66 -22.65
N GLY A 332 19.83 8.56 -21.47
CA GLY A 332 19.31 9.07 -20.20
C GLY A 332 17.99 8.43 -19.72
N SER A 333 17.33 7.61 -20.54
CA SER A 333 16.01 7.02 -20.27
C SER A 333 15.99 5.48 -20.28
N GLN A 334 17.10 4.83 -20.62
CA GLN A 334 17.33 3.41 -20.35
C GLN A 334 17.77 3.15 -18.89
N VAL A 335 17.91 1.87 -18.57
CA VAL A 335 18.78 1.36 -17.52
C VAL A 335 20.22 1.56 -17.98
N SER A 336 20.96 2.43 -17.30
CA SER A 336 22.35 2.75 -17.65
C SER A 336 23.32 1.65 -17.24
N GLN A 337 23.05 0.97 -16.13
CA GLN A 337 23.90 -0.09 -15.58
C GLN A 337 23.08 -1.20 -14.94
N VAL A 338 23.51 -2.45 -15.09
CA VAL A 338 23.03 -3.61 -14.32
C VAL A 338 24.20 -4.15 -13.49
N ASN A 339 24.13 -3.94 -12.17
CA ASN A 339 25.15 -4.32 -11.20
C ASN A 339 24.70 -5.62 -10.49
N LEU A 340 25.36 -6.74 -10.80
CA LEU A 340 25.03 -8.07 -10.27
C LEU A 340 25.99 -8.45 -9.15
N VAL A 341 25.60 -8.19 -7.91
CA VAL A 341 26.39 -8.46 -6.70
C VAL A 341 25.97 -9.82 -6.14
N GLY A 342 26.38 -10.89 -6.83
CA GLY A 342 25.90 -12.26 -6.60
C GLY A 342 24.47 -12.54 -7.06
N GLY A 343 23.76 -11.53 -7.58
CA GLY A 343 22.39 -11.67 -8.11
C GLY A 343 22.33 -12.09 -9.58
N THR A 344 21.11 -12.34 -10.07
CA THR A 344 20.85 -12.81 -11.44
C THR A 344 20.10 -11.78 -12.29
N PHE A 345 20.53 -11.61 -13.54
CA PHE A 345 19.70 -11.04 -14.61
C PHE A 345 19.27 -12.17 -15.55
N ASP A 346 17.98 -12.26 -15.87
CA ASP A 346 17.39 -13.26 -16.76
C ASP A 346 16.62 -12.58 -17.90
N ASN A 347 17.11 -12.71 -19.14
CA ASN A 347 16.30 -12.42 -20.32
C ASN A 347 15.34 -13.57 -20.60
N ALA A 348 14.16 -13.51 -20.00
CA ALA A 348 13.09 -14.48 -20.21
C ALA A 348 12.26 -14.25 -21.48
N HIS A 349 12.84 -13.58 -22.47
CA HIS A 349 12.23 -13.28 -23.75
C HIS A 349 13.18 -13.63 -24.90
N ALA A 350 12.61 -13.97 -26.06
CA ALA A 350 13.38 -14.41 -27.24
C ALA A 350 14.01 -13.24 -28.03
N ASP A 351 13.58 -12.01 -27.74
CA ASP A 351 14.16 -10.79 -28.32
C ASP A 351 15.23 -10.18 -27.40
N ASN A 352 15.87 -9.11 -27.91
CA ASN A 352 17.02 -8.50 -27.30
C ASN A 352 16.76 -7.63 -26.04
N GLN A 353 17.81 -7.49 -25.23
CA GLN A 353 17.92 -6.50 -24.14
C GLN A 353 19.21 -5.66 -24.28
N GLY A 354 19.33 -4.58 -23.50
CA GLY A 354 20.57 -3.79 -23.40
C GLY A 354 20.69 -2.68 -24.45
N TYR A 355 21.61 -2.85 -25.40
CA TYR A 355 22.12 -1.84 -26.35
C TYR A 355 22.98 -0.75 -25.70
N ALA A 356 22.40 0.08 -24.83
CA ALA A 356 23.09 1.22 -24.17
C ALA A 356 23.17 1.05 -22.64
N THR A 357 23.45 -0.17 -22.20
CA THR A 357 23.51 -0.58 -20.80
C THR A 357 24.84 -1.27 -20.52
N GLN A 358 25.54 -0.86 -19.47
CA GLN A 358 26.73 -1.56 -18.97
C GLN A 358 26.31 -2.69 -18.01
N PHE A 359 26.91 -3.88 -18.13
CA PHE A 359 26.74 -4.96 -17.17
C PHE A 359 27.99 -5.07 -16.29
N ASN A 360 27.83 -4.95 -14.98
CA ASN A 360 28.90 -5.06 -14.00
C ASN A 360 28.59 -6.26 -13.08
N LEU A 361 29.45 -7.28 -13.09
CA LEU A 361 29.25 -8.51 -12.34
C LEU A 361 30.26 -8.55 -11.20
N THR A 362 29.82 -8.92 -10.01
CA THR A 362 30.65 -9.20 -8.85
C THR A 362 30.21 -10.56 -8.33
N GLY A 363 30.59 -11.60 -9.08
CA GLY A 363 30.17 -12.99 -8.85
C GLY A 363 28.70 -13.27 -9.13
N GLY A 364 28.06 -12.48 -10.00
CA GLY A 364 26.65 -12.63 -10.41
C GLY A 364 26.46 -13.23 -11.82
N THR A 365 25.21 -13.44 -12.22
CA THR A 365 24.86 -14.24 -13.43
C THR A 365 24.00 -13.46 -14.43
N VAL A 366 24.40 -13.43 -15.70
CA VAL A 366 23.60 -12.96 -16.83
C VAL A 366 23.15 -14.17 -17.66
N GLY A 367 21.88 -14.53 -17.56
CA GLY A 367 21.23 -15.64 -18.28
C GLY A 367 20.15 -15.17 -19.25
N SER A 368 19.69 -16.09 -20.09
CA SER A 368 18.59 -15.85 -21.03
C SER A 368 17.71 -17.10 -21.15
N THR A 369 16.74 -17.26 -20.24
CA THR A 369 15.80 -18.39 -20.31
C THR A 369 14.84 -18.31 -21.51
N GLY A 370 14.68 -17.13 -22.11
CA GLY A 370 13.91 -16.93 -23.34
C GLY A 370 14.70 -17.14 -24.63
N GLY A 371 16.03 -17.27 -24.55
CA GLY A 371 16.92 -17.45 -25.70
C GLY A 371 17.30 -16.16 -26.46
N GLY A 372 16.79 -15.00 -26.07
CA GLY A 372 17.14 -13.71 -26.67
C GLY A 372 18.49 -13.16 -26.19
N SER A 373 19.16 -12.35 -27.01
CA SER A 373 20.51 -11.88 -26.72
C SER A 373 20.60 -10.60 -25.87
N ILE A 374 21.75 -10.43 -25.21
CA ILE A 374 22.18 -9.14 -24.64
C ILE A 374 22.93 -8.39 -25.74
N ASN A 375 22.37 -7.26 -26.19
CA ASN A 375 22.97 -6.41 -27.20
C ASN A 375 23.92 -5.39 -26.56
N PHE A 376 25.00 -5.06 -27.26
CA PHE A 376 25.89 -3.94 -26.92
C PHE A 376 26.17 -3.05 -28.12
N PHE A 377 26.13 -1.73 -27.89
CA PHE A 377 26.67 -0.69 -28.77
C PHE A 377 28.10 -0.32 -28.34
N THR A 378 28.85 0.33 -29.23
CA THR A 378 30.21 0.82 -28.95
C THR A 378 30.26 1.62 -27.65
N GLY A 379 31.20 1.27 -26.76
CA GLY A 379 31.40 1.93 -25.47
C GLY A 379 30.71 1.24 -24.28
N TYR A 380 29.81 0.29 -24.54
CA TYR A 380 29.18 -0.55 -23.51
C TYR A 380 29.73 -1.99 -23.56
N GLY A 381 29.48 -2.75 -22.49
CA GLY A 381 29.86 -4.15 -22.44
C GLY A 381 29.70 -4.78 -21.06
N ILE A 382 30.65 -5.64 -20.73
CA ILE A 382 30.66 -6.48 -19.53
C ILE A 382 31.93 -6.17 -18.73
N ALA A 383 31.79 -5.93 -17.43
CA ALA A 383 32.89 -5.86 -16.48
C ALA A 383 32.69 -6.92 -15.40
N SER A 384 33.61 -7.87 -15.26
CA SER A 384 33.72 -8.70 -14.07
C SER A 384 34.67 -8.03 -13.07
N ASN A 385 34.14 -7.68 -11.91
CA ASN A 385 34.89 -7.15 -10.78
C ASN A 385 35.42 -8.31 -9.92
N ALA A 386 36.55 -8.07 -9.24
CA ALA A 386 37.15 -9.03 -8.30
C ALA A 386 36.12 -9.51 -7.26
N ALA A 387 35.89 -10.82 -7.22
CA ALA A 387 34.88 -11.47 -6.38
C ALA A 387 35.39 -12.81 -5.84
N VAL A 388 34.68 -13.37 -4.85
CA VAL A 388 34.93 -14.73 -4.32
C VAL A 388 34.23 -15.83 -5.11
N SER A 389 33.32 -15.46 -6.01
CA SER A 389 32.59 -16.37 -6.90
C SER A 389 32.71 -15.90 -8.34
N THR A 390 32.70 -16.86 -9.27
CA THR A 390 32.75 -16.61 -10.72
C THR A 390 31.58 -15.76 -11.18
N SER A 391 31.86 -14.73 -11.98
CA SER A 391 30.83 -14.03 -12.75
C SER A 391 30.47 -14.87 -13.98
N ILE A 392 29.18 -15.08 -14.25
CA ILE A 392 28.70 -15.98 -15.32
C ILE A 392 27.91 -15.21 -16.37
N VAL A 393 28.20 -15.42 -17.65
CA VAL A 393 27.42 -14.93 -18.79
C VAL A 393 27.05 -16.11 -19.70
N SER A 394 25.87 -16.68 -19.46
CA SER A 394 25.29 -17.79 -20.23
C SER A 394 24.25 -17.32 -21.26
N ALA A 395 23.83 -16.05 -21.20
CA ALA A 395 23.03 -15.43 -22.25
C ALA A 395 23.82 -15.28 -23.56
N PRO A 396 23.19 -15.47 -24.74
CA PRO A 396 23.79 -15.06 -26.02
C PRO A 396 24.13 -13.57 -26.00
N VAL A 397 25.27 -13.19 -26.59
CA VAL A 397 25.71 -11.79 -26.64
C VAL A 397 25.86 -11.33 -28.08
N THR A 398 25.43 -10.11 -28.39
CA THR A 398 25.40 -9.60 -29.78
C THR A 398 25.92 -8.17 -29.86
N LEU A 399 26.81 -7.91 -30.82
CA LEU A 399 27.20 -6.55 -31.22
C LEU A 399 26.12 -5.95 -32.12
N ARG A 400 25.60 -4.77 -31.77
CA ARG A 400 24.55 -4.10 -32.55
C ARG A 400 24.89 -2.64 -32.78
N GLY A 401 25.10 -2.28 -34.05
CA GLY A 401 25.37 -0.90 -34.48
C GLY A 401 26.80 -0.38 -34.19
N GLY A 402 27.63 -1.17 -33.52
CA GLY A 402 29.02 -0.86 -33.20
C GLY A 402 30.01 -1.91 -33.69
N ASN A 403 31.30 -1.56 -33.68
CA ASN A 403 32.40 -2.44 -34.12
C ASN A 403 33.10 -3.17 -32.95
N SER A 404 32.74 -2.86 -31.70
CA SER A 404 33.37 -3.43 -30.51
C SER A 404 32.44 -3.42 -29.29
N MET A 405 32.79 -4.25 -28.31
CA MET A 405 32.25 -4.30 -26.95
C MET A 405 33.44 -4.37 -26.00
N ASN A 406 33.33 -3.73 -24.84
CA ASN A 406 34.36 -3.84 -23.82
C ASN A 406 34.08 -5.06 -22.93
N VAL A 407 35.05 -5.96 -22.80
CA VAL A 407 35.03 -7.01 -21.77
C VAL A 407 36.22 -6.76 -20.84
N ALA A 408 35.93 -6.33 -19.62
CA ALA A 408 36.91 -6.11 -18.57
C ALA A 408 36.81 -7.22 -17.52
N VAL A 409 37.94 -7.76 -17.06
CA VAL A 409 38.00 -8.81 -16.05
C VAL A 409 39.07 -8.42 -15.03
N ALA A 410 38.67 -8.29 -13.77
CA ALA A 410 39.58 -8.09 -12.65
C ALA A 410 39.82 -9.42 -11.93
N ASP A 411 41.09 -9.72 -11.66
CA ASP A 411 41.55 -10.89 -10.91
C ASP A 411 41.00 -10.86 -9.46
N GLY A 412 40.31 -11.93 -9.08
CA GLY A 412 39.59 -12.07 -7.82
C GLY A 412 40.11 -13.20 -6.94
N ALA A 413 39.23 -13.73 -6.09
CA ALA A 413 39.48 -14.94 -5.30
C ALA A 413 38.73 -16.16 -5.86
N ALA A 414 37.96 -16.00 -6.94
CA ALA A 414 37.35 -17.09 -7.68
C ALA A 414 38.43 -17.84 -8.49
N SER A 415 38.24 -19.13 -8.74
CA SER A 415 39.15 -19.90 -9.62
C SER A 415 39.01 -19.54 -11.10
N VAL A 416 37.92 -18.85 -11.46
CA VAL A 416 37.62 -18.28 -12.78
C VAL A 416 36.87 -16.97 -12.51
N ASP A 417 37.38 -15.82 -12.93
CA ASP A 417 36.74 -14.53 -12.66
C ASP A 417 35.55 -14.23 -13.56
N LEU A 418 35.56 -14.74 -14.80
CA LEU A 418 34.48 -14.61 -15.77
C LEU A 418 34.36 -15.87 -16.61
N GLU A 419 33.20 -16.52 -16.56
CA GLU A 419 32.81 -17.59 -17.47
C GLU A 419 31.81 -17.04 -18.50
N MET A 420 32.11 -17.18 -19.79
CA MET A 420 31.21 -16.83 -20.89
C MET A 420 30.90 -18.08 -21.70
N SER A 421 29.63 -18.47 -21.76
CA SER A 421 29.18 -19.74 -22.34
C SER A 421 27.94 -19.63 -23.23
N GLY A 422 27.35 -18.44 -23.36
CA GLY A 422 26.24 -18.19 -24.29
C GLY A 422 26.69 -18.20 -25.75
N ALA A 423 25.97 -18.94 -26.59
CA ALA A 423 26.20 -19.09 -28.03
C ALA A 423 25.21 -18.26 -28.86
#